data_AF-A0A842RFP9-F1
#
_entry.id   AF-A0A842RFP9-F1
#
_cell.length_a   1.000
_cell.length_b   1.000
_cell.length_c   1.000
_cell.angle_alpha   90.00
_cell.angle_beta   90.00
_cell.angle_gamma   90.00
#
_symmetry.space_group_name_H-M   'P 1'
#
loop_
_entity.id
_entity.type
_entity.pdbx_description
1 polymer ?
#
loop_
_entity_poly.entity_id
_entity_poly.type
_entity_poly.pdbx_seq_one_letter_code
_entity_poly.pdbx_strand_id
1 'polypeptide(L)'
;MNAQNEASTAERGLPLILRNMKKAFGKNITGPIRQQEREFKASTKPIFLDDIAKFLAVRGVTKLQGITTWRKKEEIALAYHFIFSHGKKGLDSSLSIIAFILPKQDQEIPSLQKIFPIARMYEEDIRKKFQIRFTLE
;
A
#
# COMPACT_ATOMS: atom_id res chain seq x y z
N MET A 1 19.71 -34.10 -5.20
CA MET A 1 18.45 -33.39 -4.85
C MET A 1 18.75 -31.90 -4.94
N ASN A 2 18.19 -31.22 -5.96
CA ASN A 2 18.69 -29.93 -6.45
C ASN A 2 18.14 -28.74 -5.65
N ALA A 3 19.05 -27.91 -5.14
CA ALA A 3 18.79 -26.59 -4.56
C ALA A 3 18.24 -25.54 -5.56
N GLN A 4 18.02 -25.91 -6.82
CA GLN A 4 17.54 -25.01 -7.88
C GLN A 4 16.01 -24.88 -7.96
N ASN A 5 15.23 -25.67 -7.21
CA ASN A 5 13.76 -25.61 -7.28
C ASN A 5 13.10 -24.66 -6.26
N GLU A 6 13.82 -24.17 -5.24
CA GLU A 6 13.23 -23.29 -4.21
C GLU A 6 13.20 -21.80 -4.63
N ALA A 7 14.02 -21.38 -5.60
CA ALA A 7 14.01 -20.00 -6.12
C ALA A 7 12.73 -19.67 -6.92
N SER A 8 12.03 -20.67 -7.47
CA SER A 8 10.97 -20.42 -8.47
C SER A 8 9.58 -20.13 -7.91
N THR A 9 9.32 -20.28 -6.61
CA THR A 9 7.98 -20.04 -6.02
C THR A 9 7.90 -18.73 -5.23
N ALA A 10 8.98 -18.32 -4.57
CA ALA A 10 9.04 -17.03 -3.87
C ALA A 10 8.97 -15.84 -4.85
N GLU A 11 9.58 -15.98 -6.03
CA GLU A 11 9.54 -14.98 -7.09
C GLU A 11 8.17 -14.86 -7.79
N ARG A 12 7.21 -15.76 -7.54
CA ARG A 12 5.91 -15.73 -8.24
C ARG A 12 4.81 -14.94 -7.53
N GLY A 13 4.85 -14.74 -6.22
CA GLY A 13 3.72 -14.14 -5.47
C GLY A 13 3.62 -12.64 -5.64
N LEU A 14 4.59 -11.92 -5.07
CA LEU A 14 4.63 -10.47 -5.07
C LEU A 14 4.85 -9.88 -6.47
N PRO A 15 5.77 -10.37 -7.32
CA PRO A 15 5.85 -9.92 -8.71
C PRO A 15 4.54 -10.10 -9.48
N LEU A 16 3.74 -11.14 -9.17
CA LEU A 16 2.41 -11.31 -9.77
C LEU A 16 1.38 -10.33 -9.22
N ILE A 17 1.32 -10.12 -7.89
CA ILE A 17 0.43 -9.11 -7.27
C ILE A 17 0.73 -7.74 -7.87
N LEU A 18 2.00 -7.38 -7.99
CA LEU A 18 2.45 -6.11 -8.58
C LEU A 18 2.11 -5.99 -10.07
N ARG A 19 2.33 -7.06 -10.84
CA ARG A 19 1.96 -7.10 -12.26
C ARG A 19 0.45 -6.96 -12.43
N ASN A 20 -0.34 -7.62 -11.59
CA ASN A 20 -1.79 -7.55 -11.61
C ASN A 20 -2.30 -6.17 -11.17
N MET A 21 -1.65 -5.56 -10.17
CA MET A 21 -1.95 -4.20 -9.72
C MET A 21 -1.70 -3.19 -10.84
N LYS A 22 -0.55 -3.25 -11.52
CA LYS A 22 -0.27 -2.38 -12.68
C LYS A 22 -1.27 -2.58 -13.82
N LYS A 23 -1.71 -3.81 -14.06
CA LYS A 23 -2.76 -4.11 -15.06
C LYS A 23 -4.13 -3.54 -14.65
N ALA A 24 -4.51 -3.66 -13.38
CA ALA A 24 -5.81 -3.23 -12.88
C ALA A 24 -5.94 -1.70 -12.83
N PHE A 25 -4.90 -1.00 -12.35
CA PHE A 25 -4.94 0.44 -12.12
C PHE A 25 -4.27 1.27 -13.23
N GLY A 26 -3.51 0.64 -14.13
CA GLY A 26 -2.94 1.28 -15.31
C GLY A 26 -2.19 2.58 -14.99
N LYS A 27 -2.66 3.70 -15.55
CA LYS A 27 -2.08 5.04 -15.34
C LYS A 27 -2.33 5.64 -13.95
N ASN A 28 -3.22 5.04 -13.16
CA ASN A 28 -3.56 5.53 -11.82
C ASN A 28 -2.55 5.10 -10.76
N ILE A 29 -1.63 4.20 -11.11
CA ILE A 29 -0.55 3.77 -10.24
C ILE A 29 0.81 3.94 -10.93
N THR A 30 1.72 4.64 -10.26
CA THR A 30 3.10 4.85 -10.71
C THR A 30 4.02 3.95 -9.90
N GLY A 31 4.72 3.04 -10.57
CA GLY A 31 5.50 1.98 -9.93
C GLY A 31 4.93 0.58 -10.24
N PRO A 32 5.35 -0.46 -9.50
CA PRO A 32 6.24 -0.40 -8.35
C PRO A 32 7.70 -0.15 -8.69
N ILE A 33 8.43 0.47 -7.78
CA ILE A 33 9.89 0.56 -7.76
C ILE A 33 10.38 -0.45 -6.70
N ARG A 34 11.23 -1.40 -7.10
CA ARG A 34 11.93 -2.30 -6.18
C ARG A 34 13.08 -1.51 -5.55
N GLN A 35 13.03 -1.28 -4.23
CA GLN A 35 14.11 -0.58 -3.53
C GLN A 35 15.16 -1.54 -2.97
N GLN A 36 14.74 -2.71 -2.47
CA GLN A 36 15.59 -3.79 -1.98
C GLN A 36 14.97 -5.15 -2.35
N GLU A 37 15.65 -6.26 -2.05
CA GLU A 37 15.02 -7.57 -2.13
C GLU A 37 13.79 -7.58 -1.20
N ARG A 38 12.58 -7.67 -1.77
CA ARG A 38 11.28 -7.77 -1.06
C ARG A 38 10.62 -6.47 -0.60
N GLU A 39 11.18 -5.31 -0.95
CA GLU A 39 10.54 -4.01 -0.68
C GLU A 39 10.11 -3.31 -1.97
N PHE A 40 8.81 -3.01 -2.06
CA PHE A 40 8.22 -2.40 -3.23
C PHE A 40 7.47 -1.13 -2.86
N LYS A 41 7.59 -0.10 -3.70
CA LYS A 41 6.88 1.17 -3.52
C LYS A 41 6.12 1.52 -4.77
N ALA A 42 4.84 1.86 -4.63
CA ALA A 42 4.04 2.40 -5.71
C ALA A 42 3.34 3.68 -5.23
N SER A 43 3.06 4.58 -6.16
CA SER A 43 2.41 5.85 -5.89
C SER A 43 1.05 5.90 -6.60
N THR A 44 0.07 6.53 -5.98
CA THR A 44 -1.30 6.64 -6.51
C THR A 44 -1.92 7.99 -6.16
N LYS A 45 -3.05 8.33 -6.78
CA LYS A 45 -3.90 9.43 -6.30
C LYS A 45 -4.72 8.97 -5.08
N PRO A 46 -5.01 9.85 -4.11
CA PRO A 46 -5.75 9.49 -2.90
C PRO A 46 -7.08 8.77 -3.14
N ILE A 47 -7.83 9.16 -4.18
CA ILE A 47 -9.13 8.58 -4.54
C ILE A 47 -9.09 7.07 -4.86
N PHE A 48 -7.93 6.53 -5.26
CA PHE A 48 -7.79 5.10 -5.59
C PHE A 48 -7.28 4.26 -4.41
N LEU A 49 -7.06 4.86 -3.23
CA LEU A 49 -6.51 4.13 -2.08
C LEU A 49 -7.41 2.98 -1.65
N ASP A 50 -8.72 3.21 -1.58
CA ASP A 50 -9.69 2.19 -1.18
C ASP A 50 -9.76 1.03 -2.19
N ASP A 51 -9.86 1.32 -3.49
CA ASP A 51 -9.85 0.28 -4.52
C ASP A 51 -8.57 -0.56 -4.50
N ILE A 52 -7.41 0.09 -4.31
CA ILE A 52 -6.12 -0.60 -4.18
C ILE A 52 -6.12 -1.46 -2.92
N ALA A 53 -6.59 -0.94 -1.79
CA ALA A 53 -6.69 -1.69 -0.54
C ALA A 53 -7.59 -2.92 -0.67
N LYS A 54 -8.76 -2.78 -1.31
CA LYS A 54 -9.67 -3.89 -1.63
C LYS A 54 -8.99 -4.93 -2.53
N PHE A 55 -8.30 -4.48 -3.58
CA PHE A 55 -7.54 -5.36 -4.47
C PHE A 55 -6.47 -6.15 -3.70
N LEU A 56 -5.71 -5.48 -2.83
CA LEU A 56 -4.67 -6.13 -2.02
C LEU A 56 -5.27 -7.16 -1.05
N ALA A 57 -6.37 -6.83 -0.39
CA ALA A 57 -7.06 -7.73 0.53
C ALA A 57 -7.55 -9.01 -0.17
N VAL A 58 -8.20 -8.88 -1.34
CA VAL A 58 -8.64 -10.03 -2.16
C VAL A 58 -7.47 -10.91 -2.63
N ARG A 59 -6.26 -10.33 -2.72
CA ARG A 59 -5.02 -11.05 -3.10
C ARG A 59 -4.24 -11.60 -1.90
N GLY A 60 -4.81 -11.58 -0.70
CA GLY A 60 -4.23 -12.18 0.49
C GLY A 60 -3.32 -11.25 1.30
N VAL A 61 -3.29 -9.95 1.01
CA VAL A 61 -2.60 -8.96 1.84
C VAL A 61 -3.53 -8.57 2.99
N THR A 62 -3.29 -9.14 4.16
CA THR A 62 -4.20 -9.00 5.32
C THR A 62 -3.69 -8.05 6.39
N LYS A 63 -2.45 -7.57 6.29
CA LYS A 63 -1.81 -6.77 7.34
C LYS A 63 -1.35 -5.41 6.82
N LEU A 64 -1.95 -4.36 7.37
CA LEU A 64 -1.39 -3.00 7.37
C LEU A 64 -0.46 -2.86 8.58
N GLN A 65 0.81 -2.60 8.35
CA GLN A 65 1.82 -2.39 9.39
C GLN A 65 1.81 -0.97 9.93
N GLY A 66 1.51 0.02 9.09
CA GLY A 66 1.48 1.42 9.51
C GLY A 66 1.26 2.39 8.36
N ILE A 67 1.07 3.67 8.72
CA ILE A 67 1.01 4.77 7.77
C ILE A 67 2.08 5.79 8.14
N THR A 68 3.04 6.02 7.24
CA THR A 68 4.06 7.06 7.42
C THR A 68 3.67 8.31 6.66
N THR A 69 3.91 9.48 7.25
CA THR A 69 3.53 10.77 6.66
C THR A 69 4.68 11.76 6.65
N TRP A 70 4.87 12.46 5.53
CA TRP A 70 5.85 13.55 5.43
C TRP A 70 5.38 14.64 4.46
N ARG A 71 5.89 15.86 4.63
CA ARG A 71 5.69 16.93 3.65
C ARG A 71 6.68 16.79 2.50
N LYS A 72 6.21 16.95 1.28
CA LYS A 72 7.02 16.96 0.06
C LYS A 72 6.63 18.17 -0.78
N LYS A 73 7.44 19.23 -0.73
CA LYS A 73 7.11 20.54 -1.31
C LYS A 73 5.75 21.04 -0.76
N GLU A 74 4.77 21.24 -1.63
CA GLU A 74 3.42 21.66 -1.27
C GLU A 74 2.48 20.50 -0.95
N GLU A 75 2.92 19.24 -1.08
CA GLU A 75 2.09 18.06 -0.86
C GLU A 75 2.37 17.39 0.50
N ILE A 76 1.40 16.65 1.01
CA ILE A 76 1.55 15.70 2.09
C ILE A 76 1.51 14.30 1.49
N ALA A 77 2.57 13.52 1.70
CA ALA A 77 2.62 12.14 1.29
C ALA A 77 2.16 11.23 2.44
N LEU A 78 1.25 10.30 2.15
CA LEU A 78 0.88 9.19 3.04
C LEU A 78 1.38 7.89 2.42
N ALA A 79 2.29 7.19 3.09
CA ALA A 79 2.71 5.85 2.72
C ALA A 79 2.02 4.81 3.60
N TYR A 80 1.15 4.01 3.01
CA TYR A 80 0.50 2.87 3.62
C TYR A 80 1.40 1.64 3.45
N HIS A 81 1.88 1.08 4.56
CA HIS A 81 2.82 -0.03 4.56
C HIS A 81 2.10 -1.35 4.81
N PHE A 82 2.11 -2.24 3.82
CA PHE A 82 1.50 -3.55 3.90
C PHE A 82 2.57 -4.63 4.02
N ILE A 83 2.30 -5.63 4.87
CA ILE A 83 3.07 -6.86 4.94
C ILE A 83 2.18 -7.99 4.44
N PHE A 84 2.76 -8.88 3.65
CA PHE A 84 2.14 -10.15 3.32
C PHE A 84 3.19 -11.25 3.30
N SER A 85 2.79 -12.43 3.77
CA SER A 85 3.65 -13.61 3.80
C SER A 85 3.41 -14.43 2.54
N HIS A 86 4.47 -14.88 1.87
CA HIS A 86 4.35 -15.72 0.67
C HIS A 86 5.04 -17.07 0.87
N GLY A 87 4.33 -18.16 0.51
CA GLY A 87 4.82 -19.55 0.58
C GLY A 87 4.77 -20.21 1.96
N LYS A 88 4.92 -21.55 2.00
CA LYS A 88 4.85 -22.38 3.22
C LYS A 88 5.89 -22.04 4.30
N LYS A 89 6.97 -21.32 3.94
CA LYS A 89 8.06 -20.90 4.85
C LYS A 89 7.92 -19.45 5.36
N GLY A 90 6.84 -18.73 5.04
CA GLY A 90 6.48 -17.47 5.70
C GLY A 90 7.51 -16.33 5.54
N LEU A 91 8.08 -16.15 4.35
CA LEU A 91 8.96 -15.01 4.11
C LEU A 91 8.10 -13.77 3.88
N ASP A 92 8.14 -12.85 4.86
CA ASP A 92 7.43 -11.58 4.79
C ASP A 92 8.04 -10.68 3.70
N SER A 93 7.16 -10.09 2.91
CA SER A 93 7.51 -9.06 1.93
C SER A 93 6.70 -7.79 2.20
N SER A 94 7.25 -6.64 1.84
CA SER A 94 6.63 -5.35 2.11
C SER A 94 6.25 -4.62 0.81
N LEU A 95 5.05 -4.03 0.83
CA LEU A 95 4.55 -3.16 -0.22
C LEU A 95 4.12 -1.84 0.43
N SER A 96 4.65 -0.73 -0.06
CA SER A 96 4.19 0.60 0.34
C SER A 96 3.42 1.26 -0.80
N ILE A 97 2.18 1.68 -0.51
CA ILE A 97 1.37 2.49 -1.42
C ILE A 97 1.40 3.94 -0.93
N ILE A 98 1.88 4.85 -1.78
CA ILE A 98 2.10 6.25 -1.45
C ILE A 98 1.04 7.10 -2.15
N ALA A 99 0.21 7.80 -1.38
CA ALA A 99 -0.70 8.82 -1.90
C ALA A 99 -0.14 10.21 -1.63
N PHE A 100 -0.14 11.06 -2.66
CA PHE A 100 0.22 12.48 -2.53
C PHE A 100 -1.06 13.32 -2.47
N ILE A 101 -1.14 14.17 -1.45
CA ILE A 101 -2.32 14.97 -1.13
C ILE A 101 -1.91 16.43 -1.17
N LEU A 102 -2.71 17.24 -1.83
CA LEU A 102 -2.56 18.68 -1.74
C LEU A 102 -3.29 19.15 -0.47
N PRO A 103 -2.64 19.84 0.47
CA PRO A 103 -3.25 20.34 1.71
C PRO A 103 -4.31 21.43 1.50
N LYS A 104 -4.77 21.67 0.26
CA LYS A 104 -5.86 22.61 -0.01
C LYS A 104 -7.19 22.01 0.49
N GLN A 105 -8.04 22.92 0.96
CA GLN A 105 -9.20 22.66 1.81
C GLN A 105 -10.17 21.62 1.21
N ASP A 106 -10.65 20.72 2.08
CA ASP A 106 -11.71 19.73 1.86
C ASP A 106 -11.41 18.49 1.00
N GLN A 107 -10.13 18.08 0.84
CA GLN A 107 -9.86 16.74 0.32
C GLN A 107 -10.22 15.66 1.34
N GLU A 108 -11.31 14.97 1.07
CA GLU A 108 -11.72 13.74 1.72
C GLU A 108 -10.94 12.56 1.13
N ILE A 109 -10.39 11.75 2.03
CA ILE A 109 -9.63 10.56 1.66
C ILE A 109 -10.38 9.35 2.19
N PRO A 110 -10.61 8.32 1.36
CA PRO A 110 -11.20 7.09 1.84
C PRO A 110 -10.36 6.50 2.98
N SER A 111 -10.99 6.30 4.13
CA SER A 111 -10.40 5.56 5.25
C SER A 111 -10.26 4.09 4.88
N LEU A 112 -9.13 3.49 5.22
CA LEU A 112 -8.94 2.05 5.03
C LEU A 112 -9.45 1.22 6.21
N GLN A 113 -10.06 1.83 7.23
CA GLN A 113 -10.42 1.13 8.47
C GLN A 113 -11.39 -0.04 8.28
N LYS A 114 -12.26 0.02 7.25
CA LYS A 114 -13.20 -1.08 6.94
C LYS A 114 -12.47 -2.35 6.48
N ILE A 115 -11.31 -2.18 5.86
CA ILE A 115 -10.49 -3.28 5.31
C ILE A 115 -9.40 -3.67 6.32
N PHE A 116 -8.76 -2.66 6.91
CA PHE A 116 -7.67 -2.81 7.87
C PHE A 116 -8.01 -2.01 9.14
N PRO A 117 -8.63 -2.63 10.17
CA PRO A 117 -9.10 -1.90 11.36
C PRO A 117 -8.04 -1.04 12.06
N ILE A 118 -6.77 -1.45 12.01
CA ILE A 118 -5.64 -0.70 12.57
C ILE A 118 -5.42 0.66 11.87
N ALA A 119 -5.90 0.85 10.64
CA ALA A 119 -5.78 2.11 9.90
C ALA A 119 -6.39 3.28 10.68
N ARG A 120 -7.50 3.05 11.40
CA ARG A 120 -8.16 4.07 12.21
C ARG A 120 -7.21 4.81 13.14
N MET A 121 -6.37 4.07 13.87
CA MET A 121 -5.43 4.66 14.82
C MET A 121 -4.43 5.60 14.12
N TYR A 122 -3.87 5.15 12.99
CA TYR A 122 -2.92 5.95 12.21
C TYR A 122 -3.60 7.17 11.56
N GLU A 123 -4.78 6.99 10.98
CA GLU A 123 -5.55 8.05 10.31
C GLU A 123 -5.99 9.13 11.30
N GLU A 124 -6.38 8.77 12.52
CA GLU A 124 -6.71 9.72 13.59
C GLU A 124 -5.49 10.59 13.98
N ASP A 125 -4.31 9.98 14.10
CA ASP A 125 -3.06 10.71 14.38
C ASP A 125 -2.68 11.67 13.24
N ILE A 126 -2.87 11.23 12.00
CA ILE A 126 -2.58 12.03 10.81
C ILE A 126 -3.58 13.19 10.70
N ARG A 127 -4.87 12.94 10.93
CA ARG A 127 -5.92 13.96 10.96
C ARG A 127 -5.58 15.08 11.94
N LYS A 128 -5.13 14.73 13.15
CA LYS A 128 -4.74 15.72 14.18
C LYS A 128 -3.54 16.55 13.74
N LYS A 129 -2.53 15.94 13.12
CA LYS A 129 -1.28 16.60 12.72
C LYS A 129 -1.40 17.46 11.46
N PHE A 130 -2.22 17.02 10.50
CA PHE A 130 -2.23 17.57 9.14
C PHE A 130 -3.59 18.10 8.69
N GLN A 131 -4.62 18.01 9.54
CA GLN A 131 -6.00 18.45 9.24
C GLN A 131 -6.63 17.76 8.02
N ILE A 132 -6.16 16.54 7.70
CA ILE A 132 -6.70 15.70 6.63
C ILE A 132 -8.00 15.04 7.10
N ARG A 133 -9.04 15.02 6.26
CA ARG A 133 -10.31 14.33 6.55
C ARG A 133 -10.33 12.94 5.93
N PHE A 134 -10.64 11.93 6.75
CA PHE A 134 -10.83 10.56 6.30
C PHE A 134 -12.33 10.20 6.36
N THR A 135 -12.87 9.61 5.29
CA THR A 135 -14.29 9.26 5.15
C THR A 135 -14.53 7.75 5.17
N LEU A 136 -15.70 7.35 5.66
CA LEU A 136 -16.13 5.95 5.76
C LEU A 136 -17.09 5.59 4.64
N GLU A 137 -16.66 5.76 3.40
CA GLU A 137 -17.45 5.34 2.22
C GLU A 137 -17.64 3.82 2.18
#